data_AF-K4K919-F1
#
_entry.id   AF-K4K919-F1
#
_cell.length_a   1.000
_cell.length_b   1.000
_cell.length_c   1.000
_cell.angle_alpha   90.00
_cell.angle_beta   90.00
_cell.angle_gamma   90.00
#
_symmetry.space_group_name_H-M   'P 1'
#
loop_
_entity.id
_entity.type
_entity.pdbx_description
1 polymer ?
#
loop_
_entity_poly.entity_id
_entity_poly.type
_entity_poly.pdbx_seq_one_letter_code
_entity_poly.pdbx_strand_id
1 'polypeptide(L)'
;TTILGIHLILLGIGAFLLVFKALYFGGVYDTWAPGGGDVRKITNLTLSPSVIFGYLLKSPFGGEGWIVSVDDLEDIIGGHVWLGSICILGGIWHILTKPFAWARRALVWSGEAYLSYSLGALSVFGFI
;
A
#
# COMPACT_ATOMS: atom_id res chain seq x y z
N THR A 1 -17.64 -11.98 -2.81
CA THR A 1 -16.68 -10.86 -2.59
C THR A 1 -16.11 -10.32 -3.91
N THR A 2 -16.77 -10.58 -5.04
CA THR A 2 -16.28 -10.26 -6.38
C THR A 2 -16.06 -8.77 -6.64
N ILE A 3 -17.02 -7.92 -6.26
CA ILE A 3 -16.91 -6.47 -6.46
C ILE A 3 -15.68 -5.91 -5.72
N LEU A 4 -15.48 -6.31 -4.46
CA LEU A 4 -14.28 -5.95 -3.69
C LEU A 4 -13.00 -6.40 -4.43
N GLY A 5 -12.98 -7.63 -4.93
CA GLY A 5 -11.82 -8.18 -5.61
C GLY A 5 -11.45 -7.43 -6.90
N ILE A 6 -12.45 -6.99 -7.69
CA ILE A 6 -12.22 -6.15 -8.88
C ILE A 6 -11.56 -4.82 -8.48
N HIS A 7 -12.09 -4.14 -7.47
CA HIS A 7 -11.52 -2.87 -7.01
C HIS A 7 -10.11 -3.02 -6.45
N LEU A 8 -9.81 -4.11 -5.73
CA LEU A 8 -8.45 -4.39 -5.25
C LEU A 8 -7.45 -4.55 -6.41
N ILE A 9 -7.83 -5.24 -7.49
CA ILE A 9 -6.97 -5.35 -8.68
C ILE A 9 -6.73 -3.97 -9.30
N LEU A 10 -7.78 -3.15 -9.44
CA LEU A 10 -7.64 -1.78 -9.97
C LEU A 10 -6.72 -0.91 -9.12
N LEU A 11 -6.85 -0.97 -7.78
CA LEU A 11 -5.96 -0.29 -6.85
C LEU A 11 -4.52 -0.79 -6.97
N GLY A 12 -4.32 -2.11 -7.11
CA GLY A 12 -3.00 -2.69 -7.29
C GLY A 12 -2.32 -2.25 -8.60
N ILE A 13 -3.08 -2.13 -9.69
CA ILE A 13 -2.59 -1.53 -10.94
C ILE A 13 -2.18 -0.07 -10.69
N GLY A 14 -2.98 0.70 -9.96
CA GLY A 14 -2.65 2.07 -9.56
C GLY A 14 -1.30 2.18 -8.83
N ALA A 15 -1.02 1.28 -7.89
CA ALA A 15 0.27 1.23 -7.20
C ALA A 15 1.43 0.96 -8.18
N PHE A 16 1.26 0.03 -9.13
CA PHE A 16 2.28 -0.25 -10.15
C PHE A 16 2.49 0.90 -11.15
N LEU A 17 1.48 1.75 -11.40
CA LEU A 17 1.67 2.94 -12.23
C LEU A 17 2.71 3.89 -11.61
N LEU A 18 2.72 4.07 -10.28
CA LEU A 18 3.76 4.83 -9.59
C LEU A 18 5.14 4.17 -9.74
N VAL A 19 5.21 2.85 -9.57
CA VAL A 19 6.45 2.08 -9.75
C VAL A 19 7.00 2.28 -11.17
N PHE A 20 6.17 2.14 -12.19
CA PHE A 20 6.59 2.36 -13.57
C PHE A 20 7.02 3.79 -13.84
N LYS A 21 6.36 4.79 -13.22
CA LYS A 21 6.79 6.19 -13.30
C LYS A 21 8.21 6.38 -12.77
N ALA A 22 8.52 5.80 -11.62
CA ALA A 22 9.81 5.94 -10.95
C ALA A 22 10.95 5.17 -11.66
N LEU A 23 10.66 3.98 -12.21
CA LEU A 23 11.66 3.15 -12.89
C LEU A 23 11.92 3.59 -14.34
N TYR A 24 10.85 3.77 -15.11
CA TYR A 24 10.94 3.82 -16.57
C TYR A 24 10.62 5.20 -17.14
N PHE A 25 9.62 5.89 -16.61
CA PHE A 25 9.10 7.15 -17.18
C PHE A 25 9.70 8.39 -16.52
N GLY A 26 11.02 8.53 -16.59
CA GLY A 26 11.73 9.76 -16.21
C GLY A 26 11.98 9.94 -14.70
N GLY A 27 11.53 9.02 -13.84
CA GLY A 27 11.85 9.07 -12.42
C GLY A 27 10.92 9.92 -11.57
N VAL A 28 11.30 10.20 -10.33
CA VAL A 28 10.57 11.04 -9.38
C VAL A 28 11.53 12.04 -8.73
N TYR A 29 11.00 13.09 -8.13
CA TYR A 29 11.82 14.10 -7.46
C TYR A 29 12.38 13.53 -6.15
N ASP A 30 13.70 13.65 -5.96
CA ASP A 30 14.42 13.26 -4.75
C ASP A 30 15.02 14.49 -4.09
N THR A 31 14.53 14.83 -2.90
CA THR A 31 15.09 15.92 -2.07
C THR A 31 16.48 15.60 -1.54
N TRP A 32 16.85 14.32 -1.46
CA TRP A 32 18.11 13.83 -0.91
C TRP A 32 19.16 13.53 -1.98
N ALA A 33 18.89 13.91 -3.24
CA ALA A 33 19.85 13.75 -4.32
C ALA A 33 21.19 14.46 -3.99
N PRO A 34 22.35 13.83 -4.27
CA PRO A 34 23.65 14.44 -4.02
C PRO A 34 23.82 15.75 -4.81
N GLY A 35 24.14 16.84 -4.10
CA GLY A 35 24.28 18.18 -4.70
C GLY A 35 23.01 19.04 -4.67
N GLY A 36 21.94 18.56 -4.03
CA GLY A 36 20.66 19.24 -3.91
C GLY A 36 19.56 18.50 -4.68
N GLY A 37 18.30 18.72 -4.28
CA GLY A 37 17.19 17.88 -4.77
C GLY A 37 16.96 17.98 -6.28
N ASP A 38 16.79 16.83 -6.93
CA ASP A 38 16.65 16.68 -8.39
C ASP A 38 15.73 15.50 -8.75
N VAL A 39 15.26 15.46 -10.00
CA VAL A 39 14.48 14.33 -10.52
C VAL A 39 15.42 13.22 -10.97
N ARG A 40 15.27 12.02 -10.38
CA ARG A 40 16.05 10.84 -10.77
C ARG A 40 15.19 9.60 -10.94
N LYS A 41 15.66 8.69 -11.79
CA LYS A 41 15.13 7.33 -11.86
C LYS A 41 15.56 6.54 -10.63
N ILE A 42 14.67 5.69 -10.13
CA ILE A 42 14.98 4.74 -9.07
C ILE A 42 15.38 3.44 -9.75
N THR A 43 16.58 2.93 -9.50
CA THR A 43 17.09 1.73 -10.19
C THR A 43 17.30 0.54 -9.26
N ASN A 44 17.50 0.79 -7.97
CA ASN A 44 17.76 -0.23 -6.96
C ASN A 44 16.65 -0.22 -5.91
N LEU A 45 15.55 -0.91 -6.18
CA LEU A 45 14.42 -0.96 -5.25
C LEU A 45 14.74 -1.80 -4.01
N THR A 46 14.27 -1.34 -2.86
CA THR A 46 14.25 -2.18 -1.66
C THR A 46 13.08 -3.15 -1.72
N LEU A 47 13.39 -4.40 -2.04
CA LEU A 47 12.40 -5.49 -2.05
C LEU A 47 12.53 -6.40 -0.83
N SER A 48 13.45 -6.10 0.09
CA SER A 48 13.63 -6.89 1.31
C SER A 48 12.37 -6.79 2.20
N PRO A 49 11.67 -7.90 2.48
CA PRO A 49 10.46 -7.86 3.29
C PRO A 49 10.75 -7.42 4.72
N SER A 50 11.94 -7.72 5.26
CA SER A 50 12.30 -7.31 6.62
C SER A 50 12.38 -5.79 6.77
N VAL A 51 12.77 -5.07 5.72
CA VAL A 51 12.82 -3.60 5.72
C VAL A 51 11.41 -3.05 5.56
N ILE A 52 10.72 -3.45 4.48
CA ILE A 52 9.39 -2.91 4.14
C ILE A 52 8.35 -3.18 5.23
N PHE A 53 8.25 -4.42 5.72
CA PHE A 53 7.34 -4.73 6.82
C PHE A 53 7.90 -4.31 8.19
N GLY A 54 9.20 -4.03 8.28
CA GLY A 54 9.83 -3.46 9.47
C GLY A 54 9.23 -2.11 9.83
N TYR A 55 9.00 -1.22 8.86
CA TYR A 55 8.34 0.07 9.08
C TYR A 55 6.96 -0.06 9.75
N LEU A 56 6.17 -1.07 9.40
CA LEU A 56 4.84 -1.29 9.98
C LEU A 56 4.88 -1.65 11.46
N LEU A 57 6.02 -2.17 11.94
CA LEU A 57 6.22 -2.61 13.33
C LEU A 57 6.96 -1.58 14.18
N LYS A 58 7.40 -0.45 13.61
CA LYS A 58 8.03 0.64 14.35
C LYS A 58 7.04 1.34 15.28
N SER A 59 7.57 1.86 16.39
CA SER A 59 6.79 2.66 17.34
C SER A 59 6.31 3.97 16.70
N PRO A 60 5.08 4.44 16.98
CA PRO A 60 4.60 5.73 16.48
C PRO A 60 5.10 6.93 17.29
N PHE A 61 5.89 6.72 18.34
CA PHE A 61 6.41 7.79 19.19
C PHE A 61 7.65 8.48 18.59
N GLY A 62 8.02 9.63 19.16
CA GLY A 62 9.17 10.41 18.73
C GLY A 62 10.47 9.61 18.75
N GLY A 63 11.28 9.79 17.71
CA GLY A 63 12.53 9.04 17.47
C GLY A 63 12.37 7.77 16.62
N GLU A 64 11.15 7.22 16.51
CA GLU A 64 10.86 6.04 15.69
C GLU A 64 9.97 6.38 14.50
N GLY A 65 8.78 6.94 14.74
CA GLY A 65 7.93 7.55 13.70
C GLY A 65 7.15 6.60 12.78
N TRP A 66 6.88 5.35 13.18
CA TRP A 66 6.11 4.35 12.40
C TRP A 66 6.45 4.39 10.88
N ILE A 67 5.45 4.41 9.99
CA ILE A 67 5.65 4.54 8.53
C ILE A 67 6.07 5.94 8.07
N VAL A 68 5.86 6.97 8.88
CA VAL A 68 6.23 8.37 8.57
C VAL A 68 7.76 8.53 8.54
N SER A 69 8.47 7.58 9.14
CA SER A 69 9.93 7.56 9.21
C SER A 69 10.65 7.11 7.94
N VAL A 70 9.94 6.77 6.87
CA VAL A 70 10.57 6.45 5.58
C VAL A 70 11.30 7.68 5.03
N ASP A 71 12.56 7.51 4.66
CA ASP A 71 13.49 8.61 4.37
C ASP A 71 14.17 8.51 3.00
N ASP A 72 13.95 7.42 2.26
CA ASP A 72 14.42 7.28 0.87
C ASP A 72 13.32 6.83 -0.11
N LEU A 73 13.61 7.00 -1.40
CA LEU A 73 12.66 6.70 -2.48
C LEU A 73 12.68 5.23 -2.87
N GLU A 74 13.79 4.54 -2.64
CA GLU A 74 13.97 3.12 -2.87
C GLU A 74 12.96 2.29 -2.06
N ASP A 75 12.76 2.66 -0.80
CA ASP A 75 11.81 2.05 0.12
C ASP A 75 10.37 2.46 -0.18
N ILE A 76 10.12 3.72 -0.54
CA ILE A 76 8.79 4.18 -0.98
C ILE A 76 8.34 3.39 -2.20
N ILE A 77 9.15 3.32 -3.25
CA ILE A 77 8.78 2.62 -4.48
C ILE A 77 8.77 1.10 -4.25
N GLY A 78 9.69 0.55 -3.45
CA GLY A 78 9.71 -0.85 -3.03
C GLY A 78 8.43 -1.25 -2.27
N GLY A 79 7.96 -0.40 -1.35
CA GLY A 79 6.70 -0.59 -0.64
C GLY A 79 5.48 -0.64 -1.58
N HIS A 80 5.45 0.19 -2.63
CA HIS A 80 4.39 0.16 -3.62
C HIS A 80 4.40 -1.10 -4.49
N VAL A 81 5.57 -1.71 -4.74
CA VAL A 81 5.65 -3.03 -5.38
C VAL A 81 4.98 -4.11 -4.52
N TRP A 82 5.27 -4.12 -3.21
CA TRP A 82 4.63 -5.04 -2.26
C TRP A 82 3.12 -4.80 -2.20
N LEU A 83 2.69 -3.55 -2.01
CA LEU A 83 1.27 -3.19 -1.94
C LEU A 83 0.51 -3.58 -3.22
N GLY A 84 1.06 -3.25 -4.39
CA GLY A 84 0.46 -3.60 -5.68
C GLY A 84 0.27 -5.10 -5.84
N SER A 85 1.29 -5.88 -5.47
CA SER A 85 1.25 -7.35 -5.51
C SER A 85 0.20 -7.92 -4.55
N ILE A 86 0.15 -7.42 -3.31
CA ILE A 86 -0.82 -7.85 -2.29
C ILE A 86 -2.25 -7.55 -2.74
N CYS A 87 -2.51 -6.35 -3.25
CA CYS A 87 -3.82 -5.95 -3.75
C CYS A 87 -4.29 -6.82 -4.92
N ILE A 88 -3.42 -7.10 -5.90
CA ILE A 88 -3.78 -7.95 -7.05
C ILE A 88 -4.06 -9.39 -6.60
N LEU A 89 -3.17 -9.99 -5.82
CA LEU A 89 -3.33 -11.38 -5.35
C LEU A 89 -4.56 -11.51 -4.43
N GLY A 90 -4.76 -10.57 -3.51
CA GLY A 90 -5.93 -10.50 -2.65
C GLY A 90 -7.22 -10.28 -3.44
N GLY A 91 -7.16 -9.47 -4.51
CA GLY A 91 -8.30 -9.25 -5.39
C GLY A 91 -8.73 -10.50 -6.15
N ILE A 92 -7.76 -11.22 -6.74
CA ILE A 92 -7.99 -12.53 -7.37
C ILE A 92 -8.60 -13.51 -6.36
N TRP A 93 -8.01 -13.59 -5.16
CA TRP A 93 -8.53 -14.42 -4.07
C TRP A 93 -10.00 -14.10 -3.76
N HIS A 94 -10.36 -12.82 -3.59
CA HIS A 94 -11.74 -12.41 -3.30
C HIS A 94 -12.74 -12.65 -4.43
N ILE A 95 -12.28 -12.70 -5.69
CA ILE A 95 -13.09 -13.08 -6.85
C ILE A 95 -13.37 -14.59 -6.82
N LEU A 96 -12.35 -15.40 -6.56
CA LEU A 96 -12.42 -16.86 -6.64
C LEU A 96 -13.02 -17.51 -5.38
N THR A 97 -13.17 -16.78 -4.29
CA THR A 97 -13.63 -17.31 -3.01
C THR A 97 -14.93 -16.66 -2.52
N LYS A 98 -15.51 -17.27 -1.49
CA LYS A 98 -16.68 -16.77 -0.75
C LYS A 98 -16.35 -16.68 0.74
N PRO A 99 -17.01 -15.80 1.51
CA PRO A 99 -16.76 -15.66 2.94
C PRO A 99 -16.86 -17.00 3.68
N PHE A 100 -15.85 -17.30 4.48
CA PHE A 100 -15.81 -18.49 5.33
C PHE A 100 -16.84 -18.43 6.46
N ALA A 101 -17.14 -19.59 7.05
CA ALA A 101 -18.20 -19.70 8.04
C ALA A 101 -17.99 -18.82 9.28
N TRP A 102 -16.74 -18.68 9.74
CA TRP A 102 -16.41 -17.80 10.86
C TRP A 102 -16.66 -16.33 10.52
N ALA A 103 -16.25 -15.88 9.33
CA ALA A 103 -16.43 -14.49 8.89
C ALA A 103 -17.92 -14.15 8.78
N ARG A 104 -18.72 -15.07 8.24
CA ARG A 104 -20.19 -14.91 8.14
C ARG A 104 -20.87 -14.72 9.49
N ARG A 105 -20.33 -15.32 10.56
CA ARG A 105 -20.90 -15.22 11.93
C ARG A 105 -20.38 -14.04 12.74
N ALA A 106 -19.26 -13.45 12.34
CA ALA A 106 -18.62 -12.36 13.08
C ALA A 106 -19.06 -10.96 12.63
N LEU A 107 -19.61 -10.82 11.41
CA LEU A 107 -19.87 -9.54 10.77
C LEU A 107 -21.34 -9.34 10.41
N VAL A 108 -21.73 -8.08 10.21
CA VAL A 108 -23.06 -7.67 9.73
C VAL A 108 -23.02 -7.53 8.21
N TRP A 109 -23.95 -8.18 7.51
CA TRP A 109 -23.97 -8.26 6.04
C TRP A 109 -25.06 -7.34 5.44
N SER A 110 -24.93 -6.03 5.65
CA SER A 110 -25.83 -5.01 5.11
C SER A 110 -25.05 -3.89 4.42
N GLY A 111 -25.71 -3.15 3.51
CA GLY A 111 -25.08 -2.03 2.81
C GLY A 111 -24.60 -0.92 3.75
N GLU A 112 -25.38 -0.61 4.79
CA GLU A 112 -25.00 0.36 5.81
C GLU A 112 -23.79 -0.09 6.63
N ALA A 113 -23.70 -1.40 6.96
CA ALA A 113 -22.53 -1.94 7.62
C ALA A 113 -21.27 -1.85 6.74
N TYR A 114 -21.37 -2.13 5.44
CA TYR A 114 -20.23 -1.97 4.53
C TYR A 114 -19.78 -0.51 4.40
N LEU A 115 -20.73 0.42 4.40
CA LEU A 115 -20.43 1.85 4.45
C LEU A 115 -19.73 2.23 5.75
N SER A 116 -20.20 1.73 6.90
CA SER A 116 -19.59 2.05 8.19
C SER A 116 -18.16 1.50 8.33
N TYR A 117 -17.90 0.29 7.81
CA TYR A 117 -16.53 -0.26 7.73
C TYR A 117 -15.61 0.63 6.89
N SER A 118 -16.13 1.15 5.77
CA SER A 118 -15.38 2.04 4.88
C SER A 118 -15.13 3.41 5.52
N LEU A 119 -16.10 3.97 6.24
CA LEU A 119 -15.95 5.24 6.99
C LEU A 119 -14.90 5.11 8.10
N GLY A 120 -14.88 3.99 8.81
CA GLY A 120 -13.84 3.70 9.81
C GLY A 120 -12.44 3.69 9.19
N ALA A 121 -12.26 3.03 8.04
CA ALA A 121 -10.98 3.02 7.33
C ALA A 121 -10.57 4.42 6.83
N LEU A 122 -11.50 5.18 6.23
CA LEU A 122 -11.24 6.54 5.76
C LEU A 122 -10.90 7.52 6.89
N SER A 123 -11.50 7.37 8.08
CA SER A 123 -11.13 8.18 9.25
C SER A 123 -9.67 7.97 9.63
N VAL A 124 -9.17 6.73 9.59
CA VAL A 124 -7.76 6.44 9.89
C VAL A 124 -6.86 6.97 8.79
N PHE A 125 -7.25 6.86 7.50
CA PHE A 125 -6.51 7.49 6.40
C PHE A 125 -6.38 9.00 6.54
N GLY A 126 -7.35 9.67 7.17
CA GLY A 126 -7.26 11.11 7.43
C GLY A 126 -6.31 11.49 8.58
N PHE A 127 -6.03 10.56 9.50
CA PHE A 127 -5.09 10.79 10.61
C PHE A 127 -3.63 10.45 10.27
N ILE A 128 -3.43 9.54 9.31
CA ILE A 128 -2.12 9.17 8.78
C ILE A 128 -1.70 10.19 7.73
#